data_AF-A0A016WQ27-F1
#
_entry.id   AF-A0A016WQ27-F1
#
_cell.length_a   1.000
_cell.length_b   1.000
_cell.length_c   1.000
_cell.angle_alpha   90.00
_cell.angle_beta   90.00
_cell.angle_gamma   90.00
#
_symmetry.space_group_name_H-M   'P 1'
#
loop_
_entity.id
_entity.type
_entity.pdbx_description
1 polymer ?
#
loop_
_entity_poly.entity_id
_entity_poly.type
_entity_poly.pdbx_seq_one_letter_code
_entity_poly.pdbx_strand_id
1 'polypeptide(L)'
;MFSSTFRNRCESLPLLLSQWTVEFSEPPQFSRDSHVRSYAPPPIETLAFLDANILTTASKELNESTELSLNKCLTCKRLRFRLATPQVVKNAEKEAESVSNTVTHDRKYYMECAIVRIMKTRKVLKHNALISEVVEQTRSRFTPDVAFIKKSIEDLIEKLYIQRTDQNDEYQYLA
;
A
#
# COMPACT_ATOMS: atom_id res chain seq x y z
N MET A 1 6.37 27.90 38.71
CA MET A 1 5.69 26.61 38.66
C MET A 1 4.74 26.63 37.48
N PHE A 2 5.12 26.03 36.36
CA PHE A 2 4.22 25.85 35.21
C PHE A 2 4.04 24.34 35.01
N SER A 3 2.83 23.88 35.30
CA SER A 3 2.37 22.53 35.02
C SER A 3 1.46 22.63 33.81
N SER A 4 1.75 21.90 32.74
CA SER A 4 0.84 21.75 31.61
C SER A 4 0.93 20.34 31.04
N THR A 5 -0.02 19.53 31.51
CA THR A 5 -0.52 18.31 30.89
C THR A 5 -0.92 18.54 29.43
N PHE A 6 -0.40 17.73 28.50
CA PHE A 6 -0.86 17.71 27.11
C PHE A 6 -1.80 16.52 26.92
N ARG A 7 -3.10 16.78 26.95
CA ARG A 7 -4.18 15.85 26.61
C ARG A 7 -4.64 16.16 25.18
N ASN A 8 -4.87 15.08 24.43
CA ASN A 8 -5.66 14.95 23.20
C ASN A 8 -6.36 16.20 22.67
N ARG A 9 -6.15 16.49 21.38
CA ARG A 9 -7.13 17.24 20.57
C ARG A 9 -7.23 16.65 19.17
N CYS A 10 -8.21 15.75 19.04
CA CYS A 10 -8.98 15.55 17.82
C CYS A 10 -9.95 16.74 17.68
N GLU A 11 -10.46 16.97 16.47
CA GLU A 11 -11.43 18.00 16.03
C GLU A 11 -10.84 19.33 15.50
N SER A 12 -10.84 19.47 14.17
CA SER A 12 -11.64 20.49 13.45
C SER A 12 -11.34 20.44 11.94
N LEU A 13 -12.19 19.74 11.18
CA LEU A 13 -12.28 19.90 9.72
C LEU A 13 -13.36 20.94 9.43
N PRO A 14 -13.05 22.11 8.84
CA PRO A 14 -14.07 22.96 8.27
C PRO A 14 -14.29 22.60 6.80
N LEU A 15 -15.58 22.41 6.53
CA LEU A 15 -16.28 22.43 5.25
C LEU A 15 -15.70 23.45 4.26
N LEU A 16 -15.22 22.98 3.11
CA LEU A 16 -15.17 23.73 1.86
C LEU A 16 -15.65 22.81 0.73
N LEU A 17 -16.97 22.57 0.76
CA LEU A 17 -17.76 22.02 -0.32
C LEU A 17 -18.32 23.22 -1.09
N SER A 18 -17.54 23.81 -1.99
CA SER A 18 -18.08 24.73 -3.00
C SER A 18 -17.13 24.93 -4.17
N GLN A 19 -17.68 24.68 -5.37
CA GLN A 19 -17.21 25.08 -6.70
C GLN A 19 -16.22 24.16 -7.41
N TRP A 20 -16.73 23.01 -7.85
CA TRP A 20 -16.49 22.52 -9.21
C TRP A 20 -17.82 22.00 -9.78
N THR A 21 -18.76 22.90 -10.06
CA THR A 21 -19.86 22.61 -10.99
C THR A 21 -19.32 22.82 -12.39
N VAL A 22 -18.90 21.72 -13.02
CA VAL A 22 -18.64 21.69 -14.46
C VAL A 22 -20.02 21.74 -15.14
N GLU A 23 -20.44 22.93 -15.57
CA GLU A 23 -21.57 23.07 -16.47
C GLU A 23 -21.24 22.38 -17.79
N PHE A 24 -21.91 21.26 -18.05
CA PHE A 24 -21.82 20.55 -19.31
C PHE A 24 -22.78 21.25 -20.29
N SER A 25 -22.23 22.15 -21.10
CA SER A 25 -22.93 22.67 -22.28
C SER A 25 -23.09 21.53 -23.28
N GLU A 26 -24.32 21.01 -23.35
CA GLU A 26 -24.86 20.01 -24.27
C GLU A 26 -24.58 18.52 -23.94
N PRO A 27 -25.63 17.69 -23.79
CA PRO A 27 -25.45 16.24 -23.67
C PRO A 27 -24.86 15.69 -24.97
N PRO A 28 -23.83 14.84 -24.92
CA PRO A 28 -23.27 14.25 -26.12
C PRO A 28 -24.34 13.41 -26.81
N GLN A 29 -24.70 13.80 -28.04
CA GLN A 29 -25.62 13.03 -28.86
C GLN A 29 -24.95 11.71 -29.24
N PHE A 30 -25.45 10.61 -28.66
CA PHE A 30 -25.00 9.28 -28.99
C PHE A 30 -25.56 8.89 -30.36
N SER A 31 -24.78 9.15 -31.41
CA SER A 31 -25.07 8.67 -32.76
C SER A 31 -25.09 7.14 -32.76
N ARG A 32 -26.17 6.55 -33.27
CA ARG A 32 -26.29 5.11 -33.57
C ARG A 32 -25.44 4.78 -34.82
N ASP A 33 -24.14 4.99 -34.74
CA ASP A 33 -23.25 4.56 -35.81
C ASP A 33 -22.58 3.23 -35.46
N SER A 34 -22.82 2.30 -36.37
CA SER A 34 -22.50 0.88 -36.41
C SER A 34 -21.00 0.59 -36.43
N HIS A 35 -20.31 0.83 -35.32
CA HIS A 35 -19.01 0.20 -35.04
C HIS A 35 -19.06 -0.45 -33.66
N VAL A 36 -19.61 -1.66 -33.62
CA VAL A 36 -19.35 -2.59 -32.52
C VAL A 36 -17.88 -2.97 -32.65
N ARG A 37 -16.98 -2.18 -32.04
CA ARG A 37 -15.62 -2.63 -31.79
C ARG A 37 -15.75 -3.93 -31.00
N SER A 38 -15.34 -5.03 -31.61
CA SER A 38 -15.20 -6.32 -30.95
C SER A 38 -14.10 -6.21 -29.89
N TYR A 39 -14.46 -5.65 -28.73
CA TYR A 39 -13.65 -5.79 -27.54
C TYR A 39 -13.81 -7.25 -27.10
N ALA A 40 -12.82 -8.09 -27.40
CA ALA A 40 -12.67 -9.39 -26.76
C ALA A 40 -12.42 -9.11 -25.27
N PRO A 41 -13.39 -9.33 -24.38
CA PRO A 41 -13.22 -8.99 -22.99
C PRO A 41 -12.27 -10.02 -22.35
N PRO A 42 -11.42 -9.64 -21.39
CA PRO A 42 -10.51 -10.56 -20.74
C PRO A 42 -11.28 -11.76 -20.16
N PRO A 43 -10.79 -13.00 -20.32
CA PRO A 43 -11.55 -14.23 -20.02
C PRO A 43 -11.96 -14.35 -18.55
N ILE A 44 -11.32 -13.62 -17.64
CA ILE A 44 -11.63 -13.63 -16.21
C ILE A 44 -12.90 -12.80 -15.92
N GLU A 45 -13.16 -11.75 -16.70
CA GLU A 45 -14.32 -10.88 -16.51
C GLU A 45 -15.59 -11.47 -17.13
N THR A 46 -15.46 -12.26 -18.20
CA THR A 46 -16.58 -12.83 -18.94
C THR A 46 -17.27 -13.97 -18.20
N LEU A 47 -16.57 -14.70 -17.32
CA LEU A 47 -17.13 -15.79 -16.53
C LEU A 47 -18.31 -15.35 -15.66
N ALA A 48 -18.22 -14.20 -14.99
CA ALA A 48 -19.29 -13.70 -14.14
C ALA A 48 -20.59 -13.42 -14.93
N PHE A 49 -20.46 -13.06 -16.21
CA PHE A 49 -21.61 -12.82 -17.10
C PHE A 49 -22.16 -14.12 -17.70
N LEU A 50 -21.31 -15.14 -17.93
CA LEU A 50 -21.76 -16.49 -18.28
C LEU A 50 -22.51 -17.14 -17.12
N ASP A 51 -21.96 -17.08 -15.90
CA ASP A 51 -22.59 -17.65 -14.69
C ASP A 51 -23.95 -16.99 -14.38
N ALA A 52 -24.10 -15.72 -14.73
CA ALA A 52 -25.35 -14.99 -14.62
C ALA A 52 -26.33 -15.25 -15.78
N ASN A 53 -25.99 -16.13 -16.73
CA ASN A 53 -26.73 -16.39 -17.98
C ASN A 53 -27.01 -15.14 -18.83
N ILE A 54 -26.23 -14.07 -18.65
CA ILE A 54 -26.36 -12.82 -19.41
C ILE A 54 -25.73 -13.00 -20.79
N LEU A 55 -24.62 -13.72 -20.87
CA LEU A 55 -23.95 -14.08 -22.12
C LEU A 55 -24.11 -15.57 -22.41
N THR A 56 -24.11 -15.94 -23.69
CA THR A 56 -24.16 -17.32 -24.18
C THR A 56 -23.00 -17.58 -25.11
N THR A 57 -22.40 -18.76 -24.98
CA THR A 57 -21.28 -19.23 -25.80
C THR A 57 -21.64 -20.55 -26.47
N ALA A 58 -21.13 -20.75 -27.68
CA ALA A 58 -21.27 -22.02 -28.39
C ALA A 58 -20.23 -23.07 -27.93
N SER A 59 -19.09 -22.61 -27.40
CA SER A 59 -18.00 -23.45 -26.89
C SER A 59 -17.88 -23.38 -25.36
N LYS A 60 -17.51 -24.51 -24.76
CA LYS A 60 -17.30 -24.69 -23.31
C LYS A 60 -15.94 -24.15 -22.84
N GLU A 61 -14.99 -23.98 -23.75
CA GLU A 61 -13.66 -23.42 -23.49
C GLU A 61 -13.60 -21.99 -24.06
N LEU A 62 -13.19 -21.04 -23.21
CA LEU A 62 -13.09 -19.62 -23.55
C LEU A 62 -11.67 -19.32 -24.04
N ASN A 63 -11.53 -19.05 -25.33
CA ASN A 63 -10.29 -18.60 -25.96
C ASN A 63 -10.41 -17.13 -26.37
N GLU A 64 -9.28 -16.47 -26.67
CA GLU A 64 -9.23 -15.05 -27.05
C GLU A 64 -10.06 -14.72 -28.32
N SER A 65 -10.39 -15.73 -29.12
CA SER A 65 -11.20 -15.62 -30.34
C SER A 65 -12.66 -16.08 -30.18
N THR A 66 -13.11 -16.39 -28.96
CA THR A 66 -14.48 -16.88 -28.75
C THR A 66 -15.50 -15.75 -28.90
N GLU A 67 -16.42 -15.90 -29.84
CA GLU A 67 -17.55 -14.99 -30.02
C GLU A 67 -18.58 -15.20 -28.89
N LEU A 68 -18.83 -14.14 -28.11
CA LEU A 68 -19.84 -14.12 -27.07
C LEU A 68 -21.10 -13.45 -27.61
N SER A 69 -22.26 -14.04 -27.33
CA SER A 69 -23.55 -13.47 -27.72
C SER A 69 -24.38 -13.09 -26.49
N LEU A 70 -25.20 -12.04 -26.60
CA LEU A 70 -26.11 -11.63 -25.53
C LEU A 70 -27.32 -12.58 -25.48
N ASN A 71 -27.61 -13.11 -24.29
CA ASN A 71 -28.79 -13.94 -24.07
C ASN A 71 -30.06 -13.08 -24.03
N LYS A 72 -30.77 -13.01 -25.16
CA LYS A 72 -32.04 -12.26 -25.27
C LYS A 72 -33.24 -12.98 -24.64
N CYS A 73 -33.07 -14.25 -24.26
CA CYS A 73 -34.14 -15.10 -23.70
C CYS A 73 -34.06 -15.21 -22.17
N LEU A 74 -33.25 -14.38 -21.51
CA LEU A 74 -33.07 -14.43 -20.07
C LEU A 74 -34.38 -14.08 -19.34
N THR A 75 -34.92 -15.04 -18.59
CA THR A 75 -36.08 -14.85 -17.71
C THR A 75 -35.63 -14.93 -16.25
N CYS A 76 -35.81 -13.84 -15.49
CA CYS A 76 -35.34 -13.76 -14.10
C CYS A 76 -36.40 -13.12 -13.21
N LYS A 77 -36.68 -13.74 -12.06
CA LYS A 77 -37.67 -13.26 -11.08
C LYS A 77 -37.23 -11.98 -10.34
N ARG A 78 -35.94 -11.65 -10.35
CA ARG A 78 -35.35 -10.49 -9.69
C ARG A 78 -34.77 -9.55 -10.74
N LEU A 79 -35.12 -8.26 -10.67
CA LEU A 79 -34.62 -7.21 -11.57
C LEU A 79 -33.19 -6.74 -11.23
N ARG A 80 -32.75 -6.97 -9.98
CA ARG A 80 -31.42 -6.56 -9.50
C ARG A 80 -30.48 -7.75 -9.44
N PHE A 81 -29.49 -7.78 -10.32
CA PHE A 81 -28.41 -8.76 -10.33
C PHE A 81 -27.21 -8.23 -9.55
N ARG A 82 -26.65 -9.07 -8.69
CA ARG A 82 -25.35 -8.83 -8.06
C ARG A 82 -24.35 -9.69 -8.82
N LEU A 83 -23.64 -9.07 -9.75
CA LEU A 83 -22.51 -9.72 -10.40
C LEU A 83 -21.35 -9.70 -9.41
N ALA A 84 -20.80 -10.87 -9.10
CA ALA A 84 -19.57 -10.95 -8.34
C ALA A 84 -18.46 -10.41 -9.24
N THR A 85 -17.92 -9.24 -8.92
CA THR A 85 -16.73 -8.73 -9.60
C THR A 85 -15.65 -9.81 -9.48
N PRO A 86 -15.10 -10.31 -10.60
CA PRO A 86 -14.03 -11.29 -10.52
C PRO A 86 -12.92 -10.64 -9.72
N GLN A 87 -12.68 -11.16 -8.53
CA GLN A 87 -11.54 -10.75 -7.74
C GLN A 87 -10.33 -11.14 -8.58
N VAL A 88 -9.53 -10.15 -8.99
CA VAL A 88 -8.25 -10.43 -9.64
C VAL A 88 -7.34 -11.00 -8.56
N VAL A 89 -7.52 -12.29 -8.21
CA VAL A 89 -6.80 -12.97 -7.13
C VAL A 89 -5.28 -12.85 -7.34
N LYS A 90 -4.83 -12.78 -8.60
CA LYS A 90 -3.43 -12.60 -8.98
C LYS A 90 -2.87 -11.19 -8.73
N ASN A 91 -3.70 -10.16 -8.59
CA ASN A 91 -3.23 -8.80 -8.24
C ASN A 91 -3.15 -8.61 -6.73
N ALA A 92 -4.04 -9.25 -5.96
CA ALA A 92 -4.05 -9.13 -4.50
C ALA A 92 -2.74 -9.61 -3.84
N GLU A 93 -2.14 -10.70 -4.34
CA GLU A 93 -0.87 -11.23 -3.82
C GLU A 93 0.31 -10.30 -4.13
N LYS A 94 0.41 -9.80 -5.36
CA LYS A 94 1.46 -8.85 -5.77
C LYS A 94 1.34 -7.50 -5.07
N GLU A 95 0.12 -7.01 -4.90
CA GLU A 95 -0.14 -5.79 -4.15
C GLU A 95 0.24 -5.97 -2.67
N ALA A 96 -0.09 -7.10 -2.05
CA ALA A 96 0.27 -7.39 -0.66
C ALA A 96 1.80 -7.48 -0.45
N GLU A 97 2.53 -8.12 -1.37
CA GLU A 97 4.00 -8.15 -1.34
C GLU A 97 4.61 -6.75 -1.47
N SER A 98 4.07 -5.92 -2.37
CA SER A 98 4.55 -4.55 -2.55
C SER A 98 4.38 -3.71 -1.27
N VAL A 99 3.23 -3.84 -0.60
CA VAL A 99 2.93 -3.14 0.65
C VAL A 99 3.78 -3.64 1.81
N SER A 100 4.03 -4.96 1.89
CA SER A 100 4.94 -5.52 2.90
C SER A 100 6.37 -4.97 2.72
N ASN A 101 6.83 -4.87 1.48
CA ASN A 101 8.16 -4.33 1.18
C ASN A 101 8.25 -2.85 1.57
N THR A 102 7.28 -2.00 1.27
CA THR A 102 7.35 -0.59 1.69
C THR A 102 7.38 -0.44 3.20
N VAL A 103 6.58 -1.23 3.94
CA VAL A 103 6.58 -1.21 5.40
C VAL A 103 7.93 -1.65 6.00
N THR A 104 8.59 -2.64 5.42
CA THR A 104 9.91 -3.08 5.91
C THR A 104 10.98 -2.01 5.68
N HIS A 105 10.93 -1.30 4.56
CA HIS A 105 11.82 -0.17 4.28
C HIS A 105 11.58 0.98 5.28
N ASP A 106 10.32 1.33 5.54
CA ASP A 106 9.98 2.36 6.53
C ASP A 106 10.50 2.02 7.92
N ARG A 107 10.39 0.75 8.34
CA ARG A 107 10.97 0.28 9.61
C ARG A 107 12.48 0.41 9.63
N LYS A 108 13.16 0.13 8.52
CA LYS A 108 14.62 0.31 8.39
C LYS A 108 15.00 1.78 8.52
N TYR A 109 14.34 2.67 7.79
CA TYR A 109 14.62 4.11 7.87
C TYR A 109 14.35 4.68 9.26
N TYR A 110 13.25 4.28 9.90
CA TYR A 110 12.95 4.68 11.28
C TYR A 110 14.06 4.26 12.24
N MET A 111 14.57 3.02 12.10
CA MET A 111 15.66 2.49 12.93
C MET A 111 16.95 3.30 12.77
N GLU A 112 17.35 3.56 11.53
CA GLU A 112 18.54 4.36 11.22
C GLU A 112 18.42 5.78 11.81
N CYS A 113 17.27 6.43 11.63
CA CYS A 113 17.02 7.75 12.20
C CYS A 113 17.08 7.76 13.73
N ALA A 114 16.53 6.73 14.39
CA ALA A 114 16.56 6.60 15.85
C ALA A 114 18.00 6.46 16.36
N ILE A 115 18.82 5.61 15.72
CA ILE A 115 20.23 5.41 16.08
C ILE A 115 21.01 6.72 15.90
N VAL A 116 20.86 7.40 14.75
CA VAL A 116 21.55 8.68 14.50
C VAL A 116 21.14 9.73 15.52
N ARG A 117 19.85 9.79 15.91
CA ARG A 117 19.37 10.72 16.94
C ARG A 117 20.04 10.48 18.28
N ILE A 118 20.18 9.22 18.72
CA ILE A 118 20.88 8.84 19.96
C ILE A 118 22.35 9.25 19.86
N MET A 119 23.04 8.79 18.82
CA MET A 119 24.48 9.01 18.63
C MET A 119 24.85 10.49 18.50
N LYS A 120 24.00 11.30 17.85
CA LYS A 120 24.21 12.74 17.72
C LYS A 120 24.25 13.46 19.06
N THR A 121 23.47 12.99 20.05
CA THR A 121 23.41 13.58 21.40
C THR A 121 24.55 13.10 22.31
N ARG A 122 24.89 11.81 22.26
CA ARG A 122 25.91 11.20 23.13
C ARG A 122 27.34 11.34 22.60
N LYS A 123 27.51 11.50 21.28
CA LYS A 123 28.78 11.55 20.52
C LYS A 123 29.61 10.27 20.55
N VAL A 124 29.70 9.60 21.70
CA VAL A 124 30.37 8.31 21.88
C VAL A 124 29.50 7.42 22.75
N LEU A 125 29.29 6.17 22.36
CA LEU A 125 28.44 5.23 23.11
C LEU A 125 28.88 3.77 22.92
N LYS A 126 28.78 2.99 24.00
CA LYS A 126 29.04 1.53 23.97
C LYS A 126 27.92 0.76 23.29
N HIS A 127 28.24 -0.37 22.66
CA HIS A 127 27.30 -1.21 21.92
C HIS A 127 26.07 -1.62 22.74
N ASN A 128 26.26 -2.16 23.95
CA ASN A 128 25.14 -2.60 24.81
C ASN A 128 24.24 -1.43 25.26
N ALA A 129 24.83 -0.26 25.49
CA ALA A 129 24.08 0.94 25.86
C ALA A 129 23.26 1.45 24.65
N LEU A 130 23.85 1.47 23.46
CA LEU A 130 23.16 1.85 22.23
C LEU A 130 21.95 0.95 21.95
N ILE A 131 22.11 -0.36 22.06
CA ILE A 131 20.98 -1.30 21.86
C ILE A 131 19.85 -1.00 22.86
N SER A 132 20.19 -0.79 24.12
CA SER A 132 19.19 -0.53 25.17
C SER A 132 18.41 0.76 24.89
N GLU A 133 19.09 1.85 24.54
CA GLU A 133 18.44 3.12 24.19
C GLU A 133 17.58 3.01 22.92
N VAL A 134 18.04 2.27 21.90
CA VAL A 134 17.27 2.06 20.65
C VAL A 134 16.00 1.27 20.90
N VAL A 135 16.06 0.22 21.73
CA VAL A 135 14.88 -0.57 22.11
C VAL A 135 13.88 0.30 22.86
N GLU A 136 14.34 1.15 23.78
CA GLU A 136 13.47 2.05 24.53
C GLU A 136 12.76 3.07 23.62
N GLN A 137 13.46 3.69 22.66
CA GLN A 137 12.85 4.64 21.73
C GLN A 137 11.85 3.95 20.77
N THR A 138 12.20 2.76 20.28
CA THR A 138 11.40 2.07 19.26
C THR A 138 10.15 1.41 19.86
N ARG A 139 10.15 1.10 21.16
CA ARG A 139 9.05 0.42 21.89
C ARG A 139 7.67 1.08 21.68
N SER A 140 7.63 2.39 21.44
CA SER A 140 6.38 3.13 21.16
C SER A 140 5.69 2.71 19.86
N ARG A 141 6.44 2.18 18.89
CA ARG A 141 5.94 1.88 17.54
C ARG A 141 6.01 0.41 17.18
N PHE A 142 7.11 -0.28 17.52
CA PHE A 142 7.29 -1.72 17.33
C PHE A 142 8.42 -2.26 18.20
N THR A 143 8.51 -3.59 18.35
CA THR A 143 9.59 -4.25 19.07
C THR A 143 10.59 -4.83 18.06
N PRO A 144 11.74 -4.16 17.82
CA PRO A 144 12.75 -4.66 16.90
C PRO A 144 13.49 -5.87 17.47
N ASP A 145 13.94 -6.76 16.59
CA ASP A 145 14.90 -7.81 16.94
C ASP A 145 16.33 -7.24 16.99
N VAL A 146 17.18 -7.81 17.85
CA VAL A 146 18.57 -7.40 18.03
C VAL A 146 19.36 -7.56 16.73
N ALA A 147 19.08 -8.61 15.93
CA ALA A 147 19.72 -8.80 14.64
C ALA A 147 19.42 -7.65 13.66
N PHE A 148 18.21 -7.08 13.73
CA PHE A 148 17.80 -5.95 12.88
C PHE A 148 18.54 -4.68 13.28
N ILE A 149 18.67 -4.41 14.59
CA ILE A 149 19.43 -3.26 15.10
C ILE A 149 20.90 -3.36 14.66
N LYS A 150 21.51 -4.55 14.77
CA LYS A 150 22.90 -4.78 14.34
C LYS A 150 23.09 -4.47 12.86
N LYS A 151 22.20 -4.95 11.98
CA LYS A 151 22.25 -4.63 10.54
C LYS A 151 22.17 -3.13 10.28
N SER A 152 21.26 -2.41 10.94
CA SER A 152 21.15 -0.96 10.80
C SER A 152 22.39 -0.21 11.30
N ILE A 153 23.09 -0.73 12.32
CA ILE A 153 24.37 -0.16 12.76
C ILE A 153 25.43 -0.34 11.68
N GLU A 154 25.55 -1.53 11.06
CA GLU A 154 26.49 -1.73 9.95
C GLU A 154 26.17 -0.82 8.75
N ASP A 155 24.88 -0.71 8.37
CA ASP A 155 24.44 0.21 7.31
C ASP A 155 24.86 1.67 7.59
N LEU A 156 24.83 2.10 8.86
CA LEU A 156 25.23 3.46 9.26
C LEU A 156 26.76 3.65 9.29
N ILE A 157 27.53 2.59 9.51
CA ILE A 157 28.99 2.60 9.37
C ILE A 157 29.35 2.75 7.89
N GLU A 158 28.71 1.97 7.00
CA GLU A 158 28.91 2.06 5.54
C GLU A 158 28.58 3.46 5.00
N LYS A 159 27.54 4.10 5.53
CA LYS A 159 27.13 5.48 5.19
C LYS A 159 27.99 6.56 5.87
N LEU A 160 29.02 6.18 6.64
CA LEU A 160 29.93 7.10 7.34
C LEU A 160 29.26 8.03 8.36
N TYR A 161 28.12 7.63 8.95
CA TYR A 161 27.50 8.39 10.05
C TYR A 161 28.15 8.09 11.41
N ILE A 162 28.63 6.87 11.58
CA ILE A 162 29.28 6.39 12.81
C ILE A 162 30.54 5.59 12.46
N GLN A 163 31.50 5.53 13.37
CA GLN A 163 32.73 4.76 13.25
C GLN A 163 32.95 3.92 14.50
N ARG A 164 33.65 2.79 14.33
CA ARG A 164 34.17 2.00 15.46
C ARG A 164 35.47 2.63 15.95
N THR A 165 35.56 2.85 17.25
CA THR A 165 36.80 3.35 17.89
C THR A 165 37.80 2.21 18.05
N ASP A 166 39.06 2.53 18.35
CA ASP A 166 40.12 1.54 18.63
C ASP A 166 39.82 0.67 19.87
N GLN A 167 38.94 1.15 20.76
CA GLN A 167 38.36 0.34 21.82
C GLN A 167 37.20 -0.50 21.28
N ASN A 168 37.33 -1.83 21.43
CA ASN A 168 36.26 -2.77 21.09
C ASN A 168 34.93 -2.36 21.78
N ASP A 169 33.83 -2.47 21.03
CA ASP A 169 32.45 -2.20 21.46
C ASP A 169 32.08 -0.73 21.72
N GLU A 170 32.84 0.23 21.19
CA GLU A 170 32.52 1.65 21.23
C GLU A 170 32.30 2.24 19.83
N TYR A 171 31.25 3.06 19.71
CA TYR A 171 30.92 3.79 18.49
C TYR A 171 31.09 5.29 18.71
N GLN A 172 31.61 5.97 17.69
CA GLN A 172 31.75 7.41 17.64
C GLN A 172 30.93 7.99 16.49
N TYR A 173 30.26 9.12 16.71
CA TYR A 173 29.52 9.84 15.68
C TYR A 173 30.45 10.73 14.84
N LEU A 174 30.31 10.70 13.51
CA LEU A 174 31.21 11.39 12.57
C LEU A 174 30.67 12.69 11.96
N ALA A 175 29.36 12.94 12.06
CA ALA A 175 28.70 14.08 11.39
C ALA A 175 28.42 15.29 12.30
#